data_AF-A0A2V2D0B9-F1
#
_entry.id   AF-A0A2V2D0B9-F1
#
_cell.length_a   1.000
_cell.length_b   1.000
_cell.length_c   1.000
_cell.angle_alpha   90.00
_cell.angle_beta   90.00
_cell.angle_gamma   90.00
#
_symmetry.space_group_name_H-M   'P 1'
#
loop_
_entity.id
_entity.type
_entity.pdbx_description
1 polymer ?
#
loop_
_entity_poly.entity_id
_entity_poly.type
_entity_poly.pdbx_seq_one_letter_code
_entity_poly.pdbx_strand_id
1 'polypeptide(L)'
;MPTKKTTAEQGLQQKIKVLTKFFDAGCKTEKALKSLTLSTILKIPDVTVPDMTVIIEFQEHVVKNRLFSYLGGGMDGSSDTSE
;
A
#
# COMPACT_ATOMS: atom_id res chain seq x y z
N MET A 1 -25.92 12.71 -10.78
CA MET A 1 -25.29 12.80 -9.44
C MET A 1 -23.82 12.43 -9.60
N PRO A 2 -22.85 13.35 -9.49
CA PRO A 2 -21.45 12.96 -9.54
C PRO A 2 -21.09 12.40 -8.17
N THR A 3 -20.90 11.09 -8.08
CA THR A 3 -20.28 10.45 -6.92
C THR A 3 -18.89 11.06 -6.76
N LYS A 4 -18.72 11.96 -5.78
CA LYS A 4 -17.40 12.43 -5.34
C LYS A 4 -16.63 11.19 -4.92
N LYS A 5 -15.71 10.71 -5.77
CA LYS A 5 -14.75 9.70 -5.36
C LYS A 5 -13.92 10.35 -4.27
N THR A 6 -14.19 9.98 -3.02
CA THR A 6 -13.52 10.54 -1.85
C THR A 6 -12.02 10.29 -2.01
N THR A 7 -11.16 11.25 -1.65
CA THR A 7 -9.69 11.14 -1.75
C THR A 7 -9.14 9.83 -1.15
N ALA A 8 -9.82 9.28 -0.14
CA ALA A 8 -9.57 7.97 0.45
C ALA A 8 -9.69 6.81 -0.56
N GLU A 9 -10.64 6.87 -1.50
CA GLU A 9 -10.79 5.86 -2.56
C GLU A 9 -9.61 5.87 -3.51
N GLN A 10 -9.03 7.03 -3.84
CA GLN A 10 -7.87 7.09 -4.73
C GLN A 10 -6.63 6.44 -4.09
N GLY A 11 -6.39 6.69 -2.80
CA GLY A 11 -5.31 6.03 -2.05
C GLY A 11 -5.52 4.53 -1.95
N LEU A 12 -6.75 4.07 -1.72
CA LEU A 12 -7.07 2.64 -1.70
C LEU A 12 -6.86 1.97 -3.06
N GLN A 13 -7.27 2.60 -4.16
CA GLN A 13 -7.08 2.05 -5.51
C GLN A 13 -5.60 1.85 -5.82
N GLN A 14 -4.74 2.77 -5.40
CA GLN A 14 -3.30 2.62 -5.57
C GLN A 14 -2.74 1.46 -4.73
N LYS A 15 -3.14 1.37 -3.45
CA LYS A 15 -2.78 0.26 -2.56
C LYS A 15 -3.16 -1.10 -3.14
N ILE A 16 -4.38 -1.22 -3.69
CA ILE A 16 -4.85 -2.45 -4.34
C ILE A 16 -4.06 -2.74 -5.62
N LYS A 17 -3.77 -1.73 -6.45
CA LYS A 17 -2.93 -1.90 -7.65
C LYS A 17 -1.55 -2.47 -7.29
N VAL A 18 -0.91 -1.92 -6.25
CA VAL A 18 0.39 -2.40 -5.75
C VAL A 18 0.31 -3.83 -5.22
N LEU A 19 -0.75 -4.16 -4.46
CA LEU A 19 -1.01 -5.53 -4.00
C LEU A 19 -1.16 -6.52 -5.15
N THR A 20 -1.88 -6.16 -6.21
CA THR A 20 -2.03 -7.01 -7.40
C THR A 20 -0.68 -7.27 -8.07
N LYS A 21 0.16 -6.24 -8.20
CA LYS A 21 1.52 -6.38 -8.75
C LYS A 21 2.38 -7.33 -7.91
N PHE A 22 2.29 -7.26 -6.58
CA PHE A 22 2.97 -8.21 -5.71
C PHE A 22 2.48 -9.63 -5.88
N PHE A 23 1.18 -9.80 -5.98
CA PHE A 23 0.58 -11.12 -6.16
C PHE A 23 1.06 -11.78 -7.45
N ASP A 24 1.15 -11.00 -8.53
CA ASP A 24 1.69 -11.42 -9.83
C ASP A 24 3.19 -11.74 -9.74
N ALA A 25 3.96 -10.93 -9.01
CA ALA A 25 5.37 -11.17 -8.70
C ALA A 25 5.62 -12.34 -7.72
N GLY A 26 4.58 -13.04 -7.25
CA GLY A 26 4.69 -14.18 -6.34
C GLY A 26 4.77 -13.82 -4.84
N CYS A 27 4.63 -12.55 -4.48
CA CYS A 27 4.58 -12.08 -3.09
C CYS A 27 3.15 -12.18 -2.53
N LYS A 28 2.81 -13.35 -1.97
CA LYS A 28 1.45 -13.68 -1.50
C LYS A 28 1.26 -13.75 0.01
N THR A 29 2.33 -13.57 0.78
CA THR A 29 2.30 -13.71 2.24
C THR A 29 2.87 -12.47 2.91
N GLU A 30 2.39 -12.16 4.12
CA GLU A 30 2.96 -11.09 4.95
C GLU A 30 4.46 -11.29 5.20
N LYS A 31 4.91 -12.55 5.29
CA LYS A 31 6.34 -12.88 5.41
C LYS A 31 7.13 -12.49 4.15
N ALA A 32 6.60 -12.80 2.97
CA ALA A 32 7.20 -12.36 1.70
C ALA A 32 7.20 -10.83 1.61
N LEU A 33 6.12 -10.19 2.05
CA LEU A 33 6.00 -8.74 2.04
C LEU A 33 7.02 -8.07 2.98
N LYS A 34 7.21 -8.59 4.18
CA LYS A 34 8.26 -8.16 5.12
C LYS A 34 9.68 -8.42 4.60
N SER A 35 9.85 -9.50 3.82
CA SER A 35 11.13 -9.90 3.24
C SER A 35 11.41 -9.25 1.88
N LEU A 36 10.50 -8.43 1.35
CA LEU A 36 10.73 -7.69 0.12
C LEU A 36 11.95 -6.79 0.29
N THR A 37 12.91 -6.95 -0.62
CA THR A 37 14.07 -6.09 -0.70
C THR A 37 13.90 -5.12 -1.84
N LEU A 38 14.65 -4.01 -1.83
CA LEU A 38 14.66 -3.04 -2.93
C LEU A 38 14.94 -3.71 -4.29
N SER A 39 15.83 -4.70 -4.33
CA SER A 39 16.09 -5.51 -5.54
C SER A 39 14.86 -6.25 -6.05
N THR A 40 13.99 -6.73 -5.16
CA THR A 40 12.76 -7.43 -5.54
C THR A 40 11.71 -6.44 -6.03
N ILE A 41 11.59 -5.28 -5.37
CA ILE A 41 10.67 -4.21 -5.76
C ILE A 41 11.02 -3.69 -7.16
N LEU A 42 12.30 -3.43 -7.43
CA LEU A 42 12.78 -2.99 -8.76
C LEU A 42 12.57 -4.02 -9.87
N LYS A 43 12.40 -5.30 -9.51
CA LYS A 43 12.09 -6.38 -10.46
C LYS A 43 10.61 -6.42 -10.86
N ILE A 44 9.74 -5.74 -10.13
CA ILE A 44 8.31 -5.67 -10.44
C ILE A 44 8.14 -4.78 -11.67
N PRO A 45 7.62 -5.31 -12.79
CA PRO A 45 7.38 -4.50 -13.98
C PRO A 45 6.35 -3.42 -13.69
N ASP A 46 6.49 -2.26 -14.33
CA ASP A 46 5.59 -1.10 -14.18
C ASP A 46 5.55 -0.50 -12.76
N VAL A 47 6.48 -0.83 -11.84
CA VAL A 47 6.51 -0.18 -10.52
C VAL A 47 6.90 1.29 -10.66
N THR A 48 6.07 2.18 -10.13
CA THR A 48 6.34 3.62 -10.13
C THR A 48 6.90 4.07 -8.77
N VAL A 49 7.57 5.23 -8.71
CA VAL A 49 8.04 5.81 -7.44
C VAL A 49 6.95 5.86 -6.36
N PRO A 50 5.72 6.36 -6.63
CA PRO A 50 4.68 6.36 -5.61
C PRO A 50 4.18 4.96 -5.25
N ASP A 51 4.25 3.98 -6.17
CA ASP A 51 4.02 2.58 -5.81
C ASP A 51 5.09 2.10 -4.81
N MET A 52 6.38 2.41 -5.04
CA MET A 52 7.47 2.04 -4.11
C MET A 52 7.27 2.61 -2.71
N THR A 53 6.75 3.83 -2.58
CA THR A 53 6.41 4.40 -1.26
C THR A 53 5.35 3.55 -0.54
N VAL A 54 4.24 3.24 -1.23
CA VAL A 54 3.16 2.41 -0.68
C VAL A 54 3.67 1.02 -0.29
N ILE A 55 4.62 0.48 -1.05
CA ILE A 55 5.29 -0.78 -0.73
C ILE A 55 6.01 -0.69 0.62
N ILE A 56 6.82 0.34 0.83
CA ILE A 56 7.56 0.54 2.08
C ILE A 56 6.59 0.69 3.25
N GLU A 57 5.51 1.47 3.08
CA GLU A 57 4.46 1.59 4.08
C GLU A 57 3.82 0.23 4.39
N PHE A 58 3.52 -0.59 3.38
CA PHE A 58 3.01 -1.94 3.61
C PHE A 58 3.97 -2.79 4.43
N GLN A 59 5.29 -2.71 4.18
CA GLN A 59 6.27 -3.43 4.99
C GLN A 59 6.23 -2.98 6.44
N GLU A 60 6.18 -1.67 6.70
CA GLU A 60 6.05 -1.13 8.05
C GLU A 60 4.76 -1.59 8.74
N HIS A 61 3.63 -1.52 8.04
CA HIS A 61 2.33 -1.89 8.61
C HIS A 61 2.19 -3.40 8.85
N VAL A 62 2.85 -4.24 8.05
CA VAL A 62 2.97 -5.69 8.32
C VAL A 62 3.79 -5.94 9.58
N VAL A 63 4.91 -5.23 9.77
CA VAL A 63 5.72 -5.36 10.99
C VAL A 63 4.95 -4.89 12.24
N LYS A 64 4.10 -3.88 12.10
CA LYS A 64 3.25 -3.33 13.17
C LYS A 64 1.96 -4.14 13.38
N ASN A 65 1.71 -5.20 12.60
CA ASN A 65 0.43 -5.93 12.57
C ASN A 65 -0.81 -5.03 12.34
N ARG A 66 -0.63 -3.92 11.60
CA ARG A 66 -1.66 -2.92 11.28
C ARG A 66 -1.94 -2.78 9.79
N LEU A 67 -1.59 -3.78 8.98
CA LEU A 67 -1.84 -3.77 7.54
C LEU A 67 -3.33 -3.59 7.20
N PHE A 68 -4.21 -4.29 7.93
CA PHE A 68 -5.66 -4.18 7.72
C PHE A 68 -6.20 -2.79 8.09
N SER A 69 -5.68 -2.15 9.16
CA SER A 69 -5.99 -0.74 9.46
C SER A 69 -5.55 0.17 8.32
N TYR A 70 -4.31 0.03 7.84
CA TYR A 70 -3.78 0.87 6.76
C TYR A 70 -4.55 0.71 5.44
N LEU A 71 -4.99 -0.51 5.11
CA LEU A 71 -5.84 -0.80 3.95
C LEU A 71 -7.27 -0.28 4.15
N GLY A 72 -7.81 -0.37 5.36
CA GLY A 72 -9.15 0.11 5.71
C GLY A 72 -9.29 1.62 5.85
N GLY A 73 -8.22 2.39 5.56
CA GLY A 73 -8.22 3.85 5.75
C GLY A 73 -8.00 4.30 7.20
N GLY A 74 -7.64 3.38 8.09
CA GLY A 74 -7.09 3.67 9.41
C GLY A 74 -5.72 4.31 9.28
N MET A 75 -5.73 5.62 9.07
CA MET A 75 -4.55 6.46 9.10
C MET A 75 -4.22 6.75 10.57
N ASP A 76 -3.35 5.95 11.20
CA ASP A 76 -2.76 6.27 12.52
C ASP A 76 -1.79 7.48 12.46
N GLY A 77 -2.06 8.52 11.65
CA GLY A 77 -1.10 9.61 11.47
C GLY A 77 -1.45 10.73 10.48
N SER A 78 -2.72 10.98 10.16
CA SER A 78 -3.11 12.27 9.56
C SER A 78 -4.48 12.69 10.07
N SER A 79 -4.55 12.89 11.38
CA SER A 79 -5.41 13.93 11.93
C SER A 79 -4.80 15.29 11.56
N ASP A 80 -5.02 15.72 10.32
CA ASP A 80 -5.12 17.15 10.03
C ASP A 80 -6.54 17.37 9.50
N THR A 81 -7.46 17.51 10.45
CA THR A 81 -8.67 18.29 10.23
C THR A 81 -8.60 19.33 11.32
N SER A 82 -7.84 20.39 11.04
CA SER A 82 -8.12 21.68 11.65
C SER A 82 -9.62 21.96 11.55
N GLU A 83 -10.16 22.37 12.69
CA GLU A 83 -11.46 22.99 12.88
C GLU A 83 -11.75 24.12 11.88
#